data_AF-A0A2M7VCK7-F1
#
_entry.id   AF-A0A2M7VCK7-F1
#
_cell.length_a   1.000
_cell.length_b   1.000
_cell.length_c   1.000
_cell.angle_alpha   90.00
_cell.angle_beta   90.00
_cell.angle_gamma   90.00
#
_symmetry.space_group_name_H-M   'P 1'
#
loop_
_entity.id
_entity.type
_entity.pdbx_description
1 polymer ?
#
loop_
_entity_poly.entity_id
_entity_poly.type
_entity_poly.pdbx_seq_one_letter_code
_entity_poly.pdbx_strand_id
1 'polypeptide(L)'
;NVPILKQTSSPWKFQVYDSANRWAPTSPTINSWGCALTSAAMILRYYGINKMTNESDLDPGSLDLWLKSQPDGYVENGYVNWLAISRLPKLVKDNNPISFDALEYYRENFQNNEHLTNDLMNDMPDILEVANHFVVAKGISSDSFTINDPYFNRNDLNSYGNSYLSLGRYMPTSSDLSYILLVTNQNLDIKVKDSLGNLVGEQYLQQPLKNDSNPGQLSGDPIKTYYYSKPETENYQIDLTSQIAQKYKIAAYFYDKDGNVNVLEQNGLIGPSKADSFIVNFDKLNSNTSKNTKIVTFQNLINDVSEAKTQKLISPWISNNLIFLVKNAKKNYDKGRRKIAVMELRIFEDIIRSIRKSSLIKEGAYQILLYDVKYLKTHL
;
A
#
# COMPACT_ATOMS: atom_id res chain seq x y z
N ASN A 1 28.92 1.22 -13.37
CA ASN A 1 29.10 0.75 -11.98
C ASN A 1 28.11 1.43 -11.04
N VAL A 2 27.39 0.65 -10.24
CA VAL A 2 26.47 1.18 -9.22
C VAL A 2 27.26 1.87 -8.11
N PRO A 3 27.00 3.16 -7.82
CA PRO A 3 27.68 3.86 -6.73
C PRO A 3 27.27 3.25 -5.38
N ILE A 4 28.22 3.14 -4.46
CA ILE A 4 27.92 2.72 -3.09
C ILE A 4 27.50 3.92 -2.25
N LEU A 5 26.32 3.83 -1.63
CA LEU A 5 25.84 4.75 -0.62
C LEU A 5 25.57 3.96 0.67
N LYS A 6 25.84 4.56 1.82
CA LYS A 6 25.60 3.94 3.13
C LYS A 6 24.53 4.71 3.87
N GLN A 7 23.53 4.03 4.42
CA GLN A 7 22.51 4.67 5.28
C GLN A 7 23.14 5.20 6.59
N THR A 8 24.33 4.71 6.93
CA THR A 8 25.13 5.08 8.10
C THR A 8 26.04 6.30 7.87
N SER A 9 26.00 6.92 6.69
CA SER A 9 26.84 8.08 6.33
C SER A 9 26.25 9.43 6.71
N SER A 10 27.13 10.37 7.05
CA SER A 10 26.77 11.76 7.29
C SER A 10 26.54 12.49 5.95
N PRO A 11 25.59 13.45 5.86
CA PRO A 11 24.75 13.97 6.94
C PRO A 11 23.45 13.19 7.19
N TRP A 12 22.99 12.37 6.24
CA TRP A 12 21.63 11.83 6.26
C TRP A 12 21.37 10.78 7.34
N LYS A 13 22.39 10.09 7.87
CA LYS A 13 22.21 9.06 8.91
C LYS A 13 21.43 9.54 10.13
N PHE A 14 21.45 10.83 10.42
CA PHE A 14 20.77 11.44 11.57
C PHE A 14 19.37 11.96 11.25
N GLN A 15 18.97 12.01 9.98
CA GLN A 15 17.67 12.50 9.57
C GLN A 15 16.57 11.51 9.96
N VAL A 16 15.39 12.04 10.28
CA VAL A 16 14.23 11.22 10.62
C VAL A 16 13.72 10.51 9.36
N TYR A 17 13.81 9.19 9.35
CA TYR A 17 13.31 8.33 8.26
C TYR A 17 11.79 8.33 8.24
N ASP A 18 11.17 8.63 7.09
CA ASP A 18 9.71 8.67 6.96
C ASP A 18 9.08 9.49 8.13
N SER A 19 8.32 8.81 8.98
CA SER A 19 7.61 9.29 10.16
C SER A 19 8.02 8.47 11.38
N ALA A 20 9.21 7.87 11.37
CA ALA A 20 9.71 6.95 12.40
C ALA A 20 9.78 7.58 13.79
N ASN A 21 9.79 8.89 13.91
CA ASN A 21 9.61 9.57 15.20
C ASN A 21 8.25 9.27 15.86
N ARG A 22 7.27 8.73 15.12
CA ARG A 22 5.96 8.30 15.61
C ARG A 22 5.91 6.80 15.89
N TRP A 23 6.39 5.97 14.96
CA TRP A 23 6.26 4.50 15.05
C TRP A 23 7.50 3.79 15.63
N ALA A 24 8.68 4.43 15.63
CA ALA A 24 9.92 3.94 16.25
C ALA A 24 10.68 5.08 16.97
N PRO A 25 10.08 5.71 18.00
CA PRO A 25 10.60 6.94 18.61
C PRO A 25 12.00 6.81 19.25
N THR A 26 12.44 5.59 19.56
CA THR A 26 13.76 5.32 20.17
C THR A 26 14.88 5.16 19.13
N SER A 27 14.57 5.06 17.85
CA SER A 27 15.55 4.92 16.76
C SER A 27 15.01 5.49 15.44
N PRO A 28 14.60 6.77 15.37
CA PRO A 28 13.74 7.26 14.29
C PRO A 28 14.49 7.62 12.99
N THR A 29 15.70 7.12 12.77
CA THR A 29 16.62 7.70 11.79
C THR A 29 16.87 6.82 10.56
N ILE A 30 17.37 7.43 9.47
CA ILE A 30 17.81 6.72 8.25
C ILE A 30 18.88 5.67 8.59
N ASN A 31 19.76 5.94 9.56
CA ASN A 31 20.74 4.95 10.03
C ASN A 31 20.09 3.61 10.42
N SER A 32 18.91 3.66 11.03
CA SER A 32 18.22 2.50 11.60
C SER A 32 17.35 1.77 10.58
N TRP A 33 16.71 2.47 9.65
CA TRP A 33 15.64 1.91 8.79
C TRP A 33 15.83 2.17 7.29
N GLY A 34 16.91 2.83 6.88
CA GLY A 34 17.07 3.41 5.55
C GLY A 34 17.57 2.48 4.46
N CYS A 35 17.52 1.15 4.62
CA CYS A 35 18.12 0.20 3.69
C CYS A 35 17.45 0.22 2.31
N ALA A 36 16.11 0.18 2.28
CA ALA A 36 15.32 0.29 1.05
C ALA A 36 15.55 1.63 0.33
N LEU A 37 15.47 2.73 1.10
CA LEU A 37 15.68 4.09 0.63
C LEU A 37 17.08 4.29 0.02
N THR A 38 18.11 3.82 0.72
CA THR A 38 19.50 3.95 0.27
C THR A 38 19.76 3.10 -0.97
N SER A 39 19.15 1.90 -1.03
CA SER A 39 19.20 1.04 -2.23
C SER A 39 18.55 1.71 -3.44
N ALA A 40 17.38 2.33 -3.28
CA ALA A 40 16.75 3.13 -4.33
C ALA A 40 17.64 4.30 -4.79
N ALA A 41 18.27 5.03 -3.86
CA ALA A 41 19.19 6.12 -4.21
C ALA A 41 20.39 5.62 -5.03
N MET A 42 20.94 4.44 -4.73
CA MET A 42 22.01 3.83 -5.53
C MET A 42 21.56 3.50 -6.96
N ILE A 43 20.36 2.95 -7.13
CA ILE A 43 19.77 2.66 -8.45
C ILE A 43 19.50 3.94 -9.25
N LEU A 44 18.91 4.96 -8.64
CA LEU A 44 18.65 6.24 -9.30
C LEU A 44 19.94 6.87 -9.85
N ARG A 45 21.01 6.89 -9.03
CA ARG A 45 22.32 7.40 -9.46
C ARG A 45 22.97 6.54 -10.53
N TYR A 46 22.78 5.21 -10.48
CA TYR A 46 23.25 4.32 -11.54
C TYR A 46 22.67 4.73 -12.91
N TYR A 47 21.38 5.08 -12.94
CA TYR A 47 20.70 5.58 -14.14
C TYR A 47 20.97 7.06 -14.46
N GLY A 48 21.96 7.69 -13.84
CA GLY A 48 22.39 9.06 -14.15
C GLY A 48 21.62 10.15 -13.43
N ILE A 49 20.70 9.81 -12.52
CA ILE A 49 19.94 10.77 -11.72
C ILE A 49 20.77 11.14 -10.48
N ASN A 50 21.52 12.24 -10.60
CA ASN A 50 22.46 12.71 -9.59
C ASN A 50 21.97 13.96 -8.84
N LYS A 51 20.93 14.63 -9.33
CA LYS A 51 20.40 15.88 -8.79
C LYS A 51 18.90 15.81 -8.52
N MET A 52 18.45 16.48 -7.46
CA MET A 52 17.04 16.70 -7.16
C MET A 52 16.50 17.95 -7.89
N THR A 53 15.20 18.23 -7.79
CA THR A 53 14.56 19.41 -8.41
C THR A 53 15.11 20.75 -7.90
N ASN A 54 15.61 20.78 -6.67
CA ASN A 54 16.28 21.94 -6.06
C ASN A 54 17.80 21.96 -6.30
N GLU A 55 18.30 21.18 -7.26
CA GLU A 55 19.72 21.03 -7.62
C GLU A 55 20.64 20.45 -6.53
N SER A 56 20.09 20.04 -5.38
CA SER A 56 20.86 19.28 -4.40
C SER A 56 21.28 17.94 -4.98
N ASP A 57 22.37 17.36 -4.47
CA ASP A 57 22.74 16.00 -4.83
C ASP A 57 21.62 15.01 -4.47
N LEU A 58 21.48 13.98 -5.29
CA LEU A 58 20.62 12.84 -4.99
C LEU A 58 21.36 11.90 -4.04
N ASP A 59 20.92 11.88 -2.79
CA ASP A 59 21.41 11.02 -1.72
C ASP A 59 20.23 10.46 -0.91
N PRO A 60 20.46 9.55 0.05
CA PRO A 60 19.36 8.96 0.83
C PRO A 60 18.54 10.02 1.59
N GLY A 61 19.17 11.08 2.08
CA GLY A 61 18.48 12.15 2.80
C GLY A 61 17.63 13.01 1.89
N SER A 62 18.17 13.43 0.74
CA SER A 62 17.40 14.21 -0.23
C SER A 62 16.22 13.41 -0.80
N LEU A 63 16.40 12.11 -1.01
CA LEU A 63 15.33 11.20 -1.43
C LEU A 63 14.26 11.00 -0.34
N ASP A 64 14.66 10.82 0.93
CA ASP A 64 13.71 10.72 2.06
C ASP A 64 12.85 11.98 2.18
N LEU A 65 13.49 13.16 2.11
CA LEU A 65 12.79 14.44 2.14
C LEU A 65 11.78 14.57 1.00
N TRP A 66 12.16 14.15 -0.22
CA TRP A 66 11.24 14.14 -1.35
C TRP A 66 10.09 13.16 -1.10
N LEU A 67 10.34 11.91 -0.73
CA LEU A 67 9.29 10.92 -0.45
C LEU A 67 8.31 11.40 0.63
N LYS A 68 8.79 12.02 1.71
CA LYS A 68 7.94 12.59 2.78
C LYS A 68 7.06 13.75 2.30
N SER A 69 7.46 14.43 1.24
CA SER A 69 6.65 15.49 0.62
C SER A 69 5.56 14.94 -0.29
N GLN A 70 5.65 13.67 -0.68
CA GLN A 70 4.68 13.02 -1.57
C GLN A 70 3.56 12.35 -0.75
N PRO A 71 2.30 12.39 -1.23
CA PRO A 71 1.19 11.70 -0.56
C PRO A 71 1.33 10.18 -0.56
N ASP A 72 2.22 9.64 -1.38
CA ASP A 72 2.45 8.22 -1.61
C ASP A 72 3.91 7.80 -1.38
N GLY A 73 4.80 8.65 -0.86
CA GLY A 73 6.23 8.29 -0.80
C GLY A 73 6.55 7.11 0.12
N TYR A 74 5.77 6.94 1.19
CA TYR A 74 5.86 5.81 2.10
C TYR A 74 4.47 5.19 2.30
N VAL A 75 4.44 3.87 2.52
CA VAL A 75 3.23 3.15 2.95
C VAL A 75 3.40 2.64 4.38
N GLU A 76 2.35 2.81 5.20
CA GLU A 76 2.32 2.39 6.61
C GLU A 76 3.58 2.82 7.39
N ASN A 77 4.18 1.92 8.18
CA ASN A 77 5.32 2.22 9.05
C ASN A 77 6.66 2.17 8.27
N GLY A 78 6.83 3.14 7.36
CA GLY A 78 8.10 3.43 6.72
C GLY A 78 8.46 2.54 5.53
N TYR A 79 7.53 1.78 4.94
CA TYR A 79 7.84 1.04 3.72
C TYR A 79 7.97 2.01 2.55
N VAL A 80 9.13 2.03 1.88
CA VAL A 80 9.34 2.83 0.66
C VAL A 80 8.33 2.40 -0.39
N ASN A 81 7.60 3.37 -0.95
CA ASN A 81 6.77 3.10 -2.10
C ASN A 81 7.57 3.19 -3.39
N TRP A 82 7.90 2.04 -3.96
CA TRP A 82 8.68 1.93 -5.18
C TRP A 82 7.99 2.59 -6.40
N LEU A 83 6.65 2.61 -6.44
CA LEU A 83 5.91 3.25 -7.52
C LEU A 83 6.04 4.78 -7.48
N ALA A 84 6.13 5.37 -6.29
CA ALA A 84 6.37 6.80 -6.14
C ALA A 84 7.71 7.17 -6.80
N ILE A 85 8.78 6.42 -6.52
CA ILE A 85 10.12 6.66 -7.08
C ILE A 85 10.11 6.59 -8.62
N SER A 86 9.23 5.78 -9.21
CA SER A 86 9.19 5.55 -10.66
C SER A 86 9.00 6.84 -11.48
N ARG A 87 8.26 7.83 -10.95
CA ARG A 87 8.03 9.12 -11.62
C ARG A 87 9.09 10.18 -11.32
N LEU A 88 9.96 9.96 -10.33
CA LEU A 88 10.99 10.94 -9.95
C LEU A 88 11.87 11.38 -11.13
N PRO A 89 12.35 10.49 -12.04
CA PRO A 89 13.19 10.88 -13.16
C PRO A 89 12.56 11.99 -14.02
N LYS A 90 11.24 11.92 -14.26
CA LYS A 90 10.47 12.92 -15.00
C LYS A 90 10.55 14.29 -14.36
N LEU A 91 10.46 14.34 -13.04
CA LEU A 91 10.43 15.57 -12.26
C LEU A 91 11.80 16.25 -12.19
N VAL A 92 12.89 15.48 -12.26
CA VAL A 92 14.26 15.98 -12.12
C VAL A 92 15.02 16.03 -13.45
N LYS A 93 14.35 15.76 -14.57
CA LYS A 93 14.97 15.65 -15.90
C LYS A 93 15.70 16.92 -16.31
N ASP A 94 15.18 18.10 -15.97
CA ASP A 94 15.83 19.38 -16.28
C ASP A 94 17.20 19.53 -15.62
N ASN A 95 17.42 18.86 -14.49
CA ASN A 95 18.67 18.90 -13.72
C ASN A 95 19.58 17.69 -13.99
N ASN A 96 19.14 16.73 -14.80
CA ASN A 96 19.85 15.47 -15.03
C ASN A 96 19.84 15.08 -16.51
N PRO A 97 21.00 14.86 -17.15
CA PRO A 97 21.07 14.55 -18.59
C PRO A 97 20.69 13.08 -18.89
N ILE A 98 19.44 12.70 -18.62
CA ILE A 98 18.89 11.37 -18.84
C ILE A 98 18.08 11.30 -20.14
N SER A 99 18.11 10.15 -20.82
CA SER A 99 17.44 9.92 -22.12
C SER A 99 16.05 9.30 -22.01
N PHE A 100 15.59 9.00 -20.81
CA PHE A 100 14.29 8.38 -20.51
C PHE A 100 13.44 9.34 -19.66
N ASP A 101 12.14 9.06 -19.55
CA ASP A 101 11.23 9.90 -18.75
C ASP A 101 10.97 9.32 -17.37
N ALA A 102 11.04 8.00 -17.22
CA ALA A 102 10.74 7.32 -15.98
C ALA A 102 11.54 6.03 -15.82
N LEU A 103 11.51 5.49 -14.60
CA LEU A 103 12.04 4.18 -14.26
C LEU A 103 10.87 3.32 -13.78
N GLU A 104 10.37 2.42 -14.61
CA GLU A 104 9.24 1.56 -14.26
C GLU A 104 9.67 0.48 -13.26
N TYR A 105 8.94 0.37 -12.15
CA TYR A 105 9.23 -0.62 -11.12
C TYR A 105 8.52 -1.95 -11.38
N TYR A 106 9.28 -3.04 -11.30
CA TYR A 106 8.79 -4.41 -11.33
C TYR A 106 9.26 -5.17 -10.10
N ARG A 107 8.41 -6.05 -9.56
CA ARG A 107 8.74 -6.86 -8.39
C ARG A 107 8.41 -8.31 -8.61
N GLU A 108 9.36 -9.18 -8.26
CA GLU A 108 9.16 -10.61 -8.11
C GLU A 108 9.21 -10.97 -6.64
N ASN A 109 8.20 -11.68 -6.14
CA ASN A 109 8.06 -12.02 -4.72
C ASN A 109 8.66 -13.40 -4.39
N PHE A 110 9.72 -13.79 -5.11
CA PHE A 110 10.45 -15.03 -4.93
C PHE A 110 11.90 -14.87 -5.42
N GLN A 111 12.74 -15.84 -5.06
CA GLN A 111 14.11 -15.90 -5.54
C GLN A 111 14.18 -16.39 -7.00
N ASN A 112 14.76 -15.59 -7.89
CA ASN A 112 14.88 -15.89 -9.32
C ASN A 112 16.30 -15.61 -9.84
N ASN A 113 17.22 -16.54 -9.58
CA ASN A 113 18.64 -16.36 -9.93
C ASN A 113 18.87 -16.28 -11.45
N GLU A 114 18.05 -16.95 -12.27
CA GLU A 114 18.16 -16.88 -13.72
C GLU A 114 17.87 -15.46 -14.22
N HIS A 115 16.78 -14.86 -13.73
CA HIS A 115 16.42 -13.49 -14.09
C HIS A 115 17.43 -12.48 -13.57
N LEU A 116 17.85 -12.59 -12.30
CA LEU A 116 18.91 -11.74 -11.75
C LEU A 116 20.20 -11.84 -12.58
N THR A 117 20.58 -13.04 -13.01
CA THR A 117 21.76 -13.23 -13.87
C THR A 117 21.58 -12.53 -15.21
N ASN A 118 20.41 -12.70 -15.85
CA ASN A 118 20.10 -12.04 -17.10
C ASN A 118 20.15 -10.52 -16.96
N ASP A 119 19.56 -9.96 -15.92
CA ASP A 119 19.49 -8.52 -15.71
C ASP A 119 20.90 -7.94 -15.49
N LEU A 120 21.72 -8.59 -14.65
CA LEU A 120 23.10 -8.18 -14.44
C LEU A 120 24.00 -8.32 -15.68
N MET A 121 23.75 -9.31 -16.55
CA MET A 121 24.44 -9.43 -17.84
C MET A 121 24.04 -8.33 -18.84
N ASN A 122 22.87 -7.72 -18.65
CA ASN A 122 22.34 -6.62 -19.47
C ASN A 122 22.52 -5.26 -18.76
N ASP A 123 23.46 -5.15 -17.82
CA ASP A 123 23.75 -3.92 -17.07
C ASP A 123 22.52 -3.37 -16.32
N MET A 124 21.63 -4.23 -15.85
CA MET A 124 20.48 -3.85 -15.01
C MET A 124 20.70 -4.33 -13.57
N PRO A 125 21.07 -3.43 -12.64
CA PRO A 125 21.19 -3.78 -11.24
C PRO A 125 19.83 -3.87 -10.56
N ASP A 126 19.69 -4.85 -9.68
CA ASP A 126 18.43 -5.14 -8.98
C ASP A 126 18.52 -4.88 -7.48
N ILE A 127 17.38 -4.56 -6.87
CA ILE A 127 17.23 -4.46 -5.43
C ILE A 127 16.74 -5.81 -4.89
N LEU A 128 17.50 -6.41 -3.98
CA LEU A 128 17.15 -7.68 -3.34
C LEU A 128 16.71 -7.46 -1.90
N GLU A 129 15.60 -8.09 -1.51
CA GLU A 129 15.18 -8.18 -0.11
C GLU A 129 15.82 -9.39 0.56
N VAL A 130 16.76 -9.17 1.47
CA VAL A 130 17.51 -10.21 2.19
C VAL A 130 17.14 -10.17 3.68
N ALA A 131 16.32 -11.11 4.15
CA ALA A 131 15.99 -11.24 5.59
C ALA A 131 15.56 -9.92 6.28
N ASN A 132 14.55 -9.23 5.73
CA ASN A 132 14.03 -7.94 6.21
C ASN A 132 14.98 -6.73 6.02
N HIS A 133 16.03 -6.89 5.21
CA HIS A 133 16.97 -5.86 4.77
C HIS A 133 16.95 -5.74 3.25
N PHE A 134 17.44 -4.63 2.70
CA PHE A 134 17.52 -4.42 1.25
C PHE A 134 18.96 -4.12 0.82
N VAL A 135 19.39 -4.75 -0.27
CA VAL A 135 20.72 -4.57 -0.88
C VAL A 135 20.59 -4.41 -2.39
N VAL A 136 21.60 -3.86 -3.05
CA VAL A 136 21.63 -3.78 -4.52
C VAL A 136 22.58 -4.82 -5.09
N ALA A 137 22.08 -5.75 -5.89
CA ALA A 137 22.90 -6.62 -6.71
C ALA A 137 23.44 -5.83 -7.92
N LYS A 138 24.74 -5.96 -8.19
CA LYS A 138 25.45 -5.11 -9.16
C LYS A 138 26.40 -5.86 -10.09
N GLY A 139 26.46 -7.18 -10.00
CA GLY A 139 27.32 -8.01 -10.84
C GLY A 139 27.36 -9.45 -10.38
N ILE A 140 27.96 -10.31 -11.19
CA ILE A 140 28.05 -11.75 -10.97
C ILE A 140 29.44 -12.09 -10.42
N SER A 141 29.52 -12.94 -9.39
CA SER A 141 30.76 -13.57 -8.92
C SER A 141 30.75 -15.06 -9.30
N SER A 142 31.79 -15.84 -8.96
CA SER A 142 31.93 -17.23 -9.42
C SER A 142 30.76 -18.15 -9.05
N ASP A 143 30.19 -17.94 -7.86
CA ASP A 143 29.18 -18.79 -7.22
C ASP A 143 28.11 -17.96 -6.50
N SER A 144 28.07 -16.65 -6.75
CA SER A 144 27.17 -15.71 -6.11
C SER A 144 26.97 -14.44 -6.96
N PHE A 145 26.45 -13.39 -6.32
CA PHE A 145 26.25 -12.07 -6.88
C PHE A 145 26.95 -11.05 -6.00
N THR A 146 27.70 -10.14 -6.63
CA THR A 146 28.27 -9.00 -5.93
C THR A 146 27.18 -7.99 -5.59
N ILE A 147 27.25 -7.41 -4.40
CA ILE A 147 26.24 -6.48 -3.87
C ILE A 147 26.85 -5.16 -3.39
N ASN A 148 26.03 -4.13 -3.34
CA ASN A 148 26.22 -2.96 -2.49
C ASN A 148 25.21 -3.06 -1.33
N ASP A 149 25.72 -3.27 -0.13
CA ASP A 149 24.91 -3.27 1.09
C ASP A 149 24.87 -1.85 1.72
N PRO A 150 23.69 -1.27 1.96
CA PRO A 150 23.57 0.08 2.50
C PRO A 150 23.96 0.21 3.98
N TYR A 151 24.00 -0.89 4.75
CA TYR A 151 24.32 -0.85 6.17
C TYR A 151 25.63 -1.58 6.51
N PHE A 152 25.76 -2.85 6.13
CA PHE A 152 26.94 -3.64 6.48
C PHE A 152 28.03 -3.49 5.43
N ASN A 153 29.28 -3.81 5.78
CA ASN A 153 30.40 -3.87 4.83
C ASN A 153 30.44 -5.23 4.12
N ARG A 154 29.31 -5.63 3.52
CA ARG A 154 29.16 -6.85 2.72
C ARG A 154 29.14 -6.48 1.25
N ASN A 155 29.88 -7.24 0.45
CA ASN A 155 30.04 -6.99 -0.99
C ASN A 155 29.60 -8.17 -1.85
N ASP A 156 29.13 -9.25 -1.23
CA ASP A 156 28.72 -10.47 -1.92
C ASP A 156 27.51 -11.11 -1.20
N LEU A 157 26.54 -11.60 -1.99
CA LEU A 157 25.28 -12.18 -1.51
C LEU A 157 25.50 -13.47 -0.72
N ASN A 158 26.65 -14.14 -0.83
CA ASN A 158 27.00 -15.28 0.02
C ASN A 158 26.99 -14.92 1.51
N SER A 159 27.19 -13.64 1.85
CA SER A 159 27.02 -13.14 3.23
C SER A 159 25.60 -13.31 3.79
N TYR A 160 24.64 -13.59 2.91
CA TYR A 160 23.22 -13.88 3.17
C TYR A 160 22.85 -15.32 2.78
N GLY A 161 23.84 -16.20 2.60
CA GLY A 161 23.62 -17.58 2.18
C GLY A 161 23.07 -17.72 0.76
N ASN A 162 23.39 -16.77 -0.14
CA ASN A 162 22.93 -16.77 -1.53
C ASN A 162 21.39 -16.79 -1.66
N SER A 163 20.68 -16.19 -0.69
CA SER A 163 19.22 -16.18 -0.65
C SER A 163 18.64 -14.78 -0.49
N TYR A 164 17.51 -14.56 -1.15
CA TYR A 164 16.68 -13.37 -1.03
C TYR A 164 15.20 -13.73 -1.18
N LEU A 165 14.32 -12.87 -0.66
CA LEU A 165 12.87 -13.07 -0.62
C LEU A 165 12.17 -12.47 -1.82
N SER A 166 12.72 -11.38 -2.36
CA SER A 166 12.17 -10.68 -3.51
C SER A 166 13.26 -9.97 -4.31
N LEU A 167 12.93 -9.70 -5.57
CA LEU A 167 13.74 -8.98 -6.53
C LEU A 167 12.93 -7.80 -7.06
N GLY A 168 13.50 -6.61 -6.99
CA GLY A 168 12.91 -5.36 -7.45
C GLY A 168 13.76 -4.71 -8.54
N ARG A 169 13.15 -4.36 -9.66
CA ARG A 169 13.81 -3.82 -10.85
C ARG A 169 13.29 -2.44 -11.17
N TYR A 170 14.17 -1.58 -11.65
CA TYR A 170 13.80 -0.31 -12.27
C TYR A 170 14.25 -0.32 -13.71
N MET A 171 13.32 -0.15 -14.65
CA MET A 171 13.59 -0.19 -16.08
C MET A 171 13.31 1.17 -16.72
N PRO A 172 14.26 1.78 -17.45
CA PRO A 172 14.00 2.99 -18.22
C PRO A 172 12.80 2.83 -19.15
N THR A 173 11.86 3.77 -19.05
CA THR A 173 10.67 3.82 -19.92
C THR A 173 10.35 5.27 -20.29
N SER A 174 9.61 5.43 -21.38
CA SER A 174 9.00 6.69 -21.80
C SER A 174 7.48 6.64 -21.78
N SER A 175 6.87 5.57 -21.25
CA SER A 175 5.42 5.40 -21.30
C SER A 175 4.85 4.59 -20.15
N ASP A 176 3.65 5.00 -19.74
CA ASP A 176 2.67 4.28 -18.94
C ASP A 176 3.16 3.73 -17.59
N LEU A 177 3.19 4.62 -16.59
CA LEU A 177 3.38 4.29 -15.19
C LEU A 177 2.07 3.95 -14.45
N SER A 178 0.97 3.70 -15.18
CA SER A 178 -0.31 3.47 -14.53
C SER A 178 -0.31 2.20 -13.69
N TYR A 179 -0.97 2.28 -12.54
CA TYR A 179 -0.91 1.23 -11.54
C TYR A 179 -2.10 1.31 -10.57
N ILE A 180 -2.58 0.14 -10.14
CA ILE A 180 -3.41 0.00 -8.93
C ILE A 180 -2.54 -0.64 -7.85
N LEU A 181 -2.31 0.10 -6.76
CA LEU A 181 -1.65 -0.39 -5.55
C LEU A 181 -2.66 -0.39 -4.40
N LEU A 182 -2.85 -1.54 -3.77
CA LEU A 182 -3.65 -1.66 -2.54
C LEU A 182 -2.76 -2.14 -1.40
N VAL A 183 -2.84 -1.48 -0.26
CA VAL A 183 -2.09 -1.82 0.95
C VAL A 183 -3.04 -1.98 2.13
N THR A 184 -2.90 -3.07 2.88
CA THR A 184 -3.73 -3.39 4.05
C THR A 184 -2.97 -4.27 5.04
N ASN A 185 -3.62 -4.64 6.14
CA ASN A 185 -3.05 -5.55 7.11
C ASN A 185 -2.90 -6.99 6.55
N GLN A 186 -2.00 -7.79 7.12
CA GLN A 186 -1.66 -9.13 6.63
C GLN A 186 -2.81 -10.14 6.52
N ASN A 187 -3.91 -9.93 7.25
CA ASN A 187 -4.96 -10.93 7.45
C ASN A 187 -6.10 -10.83 6.42
N LEU A 188 -6.00 -9.92 5.46
CA LEU A 188 -6.93 -9.82 4.33
C LEU A 188 -6.41 -10.59 3.13
N ASP A 189 -7.32 -11.24 2.43
CA ASP A 189 -7.14 -11.73 1.07
C ASP A 189 -7.82 -10.73 0.11
N ILE A 190 -7.09 -10.30 -0.91
CA ILE A 190 -7.57 -9.34 -1.92
C ILE A 190 -7.72 -10.06 -3.25
N LYS A 191 -8.91 -9.99 -3.84
CA LYS A 191 -9.15 -10.41 -5.22
C LYS A 191 -9.68 -9.24 -6.01
N VAL A 192 -9.05 -8.93 -7.14
CA VAL A 192 -9.48 -7.86 -8.03
C VAL A 192 -9.89 -8.46 -9.36
N LYS A 193 -11.04 -8.00 -9.86
CA LYS A 193 -11.59 -8.41 -11.15
C LYS A 193 -11.72 -7.21 -12.08
N ASP A 194 -11.34 -7.38 -13.34
CA ASP A 194 -11.63 -6.42 -14.40
C ASP A 194 -13.13 -6.39 -14.76
N SER A 195 -13.53 -5.56 -15.74
CA SER A 195 -14.93 -5.46 -16.15
C SER A 195 -15.48 -6.72 -16.82
N LEU A 196 -14.61 -7.63 -17.28
CA LEU A 196 -14.94 -8.92 -17.86
C LEU A 196 -15.03 -10.04 -16.80
N GLY A 197 -14.65 -9.74 -15.55
CA GLY A 197 -14.66 -10.68 -14.44
C GLY A 197 -13.38 -11.50 -14.31
N ASN A 198 -12.33 -11.21 -15.08
CA ASN A 198 -11.04 -11.90 -14.98
C ASN A 198 -10.30 -11.44 -13.73
N LEU A 199 -9.64 -12.38 -13.03
CA LEU A 199 -8.73 -12.02 -11.95
C LEU A 199 -7.48 -11.36 -12.54
N VAL A 200 -7.13 -10.21 -11.98
CA VAL A 200 -5.96 -9.42 -12.40
C VAL A 200 -5.02 -9.17 -11.23
N GLY A 201 -3.78 -8.80 -11.55
CA GLY A 201 -2.72 -8.44 -10.61
C GLY A 201 -2.31 -9.53 -9.62
N GLU A 202 -1.46 -9.15 -8.67
CA GLU A 202 -0.85 -10.07 -7.73
C GLU A 202 -0.81 -9.46 -6.33
N GLN A 203 -0.95 -10.30 -5.30
CA GLN A 203 -0.77 -9.89 -3.91
C GLN A 203 0.38 -10.66 -3.27
N TYR A 204 1.04 -10.00 -2.32
CA TYR A 204 2.12 -10.59 -1.53
C TYR A 204 2.13 -10.04 -0.11
N LEU A 205 2.79 -10.78 0.79
CA LEU A 205 3.00 -10.36 2.16
C LEU A 205 4.36 -9.68 2.28
N GLN A 206 4.38 -8.39 2.58
CA GLN A 206 5.61 -7.66 2.86
C GLN A 206 5.91 -7.78 4.36
N GLN A 207 7.07 -8.35 4.69
CA GLN A 207 7.52 -8.46 6.08
C GLN A 207 7.94 -7.09 6.63
N PRO A 208 7.87 -6.85 7.95
CA PRO A 208 8.30 -5.59 8.55
C PRO A 208 9.76 -5.28 8.27
N LEU A 209 10.08 -3.98 8.21
CA LEU A 209 11.45 -3.53 8.18
C LEU A 209 12.11 -3.89 9.51
N LYS A 210 13.40 -4.16 9.46
CA LYS A 210 14.22 -4.44 10.62
C LYS A 210 15.11 -3.25 10.91
N ASN A 211 15.25 -2.91 12.19
CA ASN A 211 16.22 -1.90 12.60
C ASN A 211 17.64 -2.48 12.47
N ASP A 212 18.42 -2.00 11.51
CA ASP A 212 19.77 -2.52 11.27
C ASP A 212 20.73 -2.24 12.44
N SER A 213 20.48 -1.18 13.21
CA SER A 213 21.24 -0.83 14.41
C SER A 213 20.80 -1.59 15.66
N ASN A 214 19.58 -2.13 15.67
CA ASN A 214 19.06 -2.99 16.73
C ASN A 214 18.14 -4.07 16.14
N PRO A 215 18.71 -5.18 15.63
CA PRO A 215 18.00 -6.26 14.95
C PRO A 215 16.75 -6.83 15.63
N GLY A 216 16.56 -6.62 16.94
CA GLY A 216 15.37 -7.06 17.67
C GLY A 216 14.15 -6.14 17.48
N GLN A 217 14.30 -4.97 16.85
CA GLN A 217 13.21 -4.02 16.60
C GLN A 217 12.71 -4.12 15.16
N LEU A 218 11.40 -4.21 15.01
CA LEU A 218 10.69 -4.26 13.73
C LEU A 218 9.81 -3.01 13.55
N SER A 219 9.53 -2.61 12.31
CA SER A 219 8.70 -1.44 12.03
C SER A 219 7.19 -1.67 12.28
N GLY A 220 6.78 -2.89 12.62
CA GLY A 220 5.39 -3.22 12.93
C GLY A 220 5.05 -4.65 12.54
N ASP A 221 3.76 -4.87 12.25
CA ASP A 221 3.27 -6.12 11.69
C ASP A 221 3.50 -6.15 10.16
N PRO A 222 3.60 -7.35 9.55
CA PRO A 222 3.56 -7.49 8.10
C PRO A 222 2.33 -6.83 7.47
N ILE A 223 2.50 -6.33 6.24
CA ILE A 223 1.42 -5.74 5.45
C ILE A 223 1.12 -6.58 4.21
N LYS A 224 -0.15 -6.63 3.83
CA LYS A 224 -0.58 -7.21 2.55
C LYS A 224 -0.52 -6.11 1.50
N THR A 225 0.18 -6.39 0.41
CA THR A 225 0.30 -5.48 -0.73
C THR A 225 -0.24 -6.18 -1.97
N TYR A 226 -1.02 -5.46 -2.77
CA TYR A 226 -1.53 -5.91 -4.05
C TYR A 226 -1.12 -4.93 -5.15
N TYR A 227 -0.58 -5.46 -6.24
CA TYR A 227 -0.03 -4.75 -7.39
C TYR A 227 -0.77 -5.16 -8.65
N TYR A 228 -1.19 -4.19 -9.45
CA TYR A 228 -1.64 -4.40 -10.82
C TYR A 228 -1.12 -3.29 -11.73
N SER A 229 -0.21 -3.66 -12.64
CA SER A 229 0.42 -2.76 -13.59
C SER A 229 -0.43 -2.55 -14.83
N LYS A 230 -0.35 -1.34 -15.38
CA LYS A 230 -0.98 -0.94 -16.65
C LYS A 230 -2.49 -1.27 -16.73
N PRO A 231 -3.29 -1.04 -15.67
CA PRO A 231 -4.74 -1.18 -15.73
C PRO A 231 -5.33 -0.31 -16.85
N GLU A 232 -6.40 -0.79 -17.46
CA GLU A 232 -7.18 -0.02 -18.42
C GLU A 232 -8.20 0.89 -17.71
N THR A 233 -8.68 1.91 -18.41
CA THR A 233 -9.73 2.80 -17.86
C THR A 233 -11.05 2.08 -17.83
N GLU A 234 -11.39 1.51 -16.68
CA GLU A 234 -12.60 0.72 -16.47
C GLU A 234 -12.99 0.62 -14.98
N ASN A 235 -14.01 -0.19 -14.72
CA ASN A 235 -14.41 -0.54 -13.37
C ASN A 235 -13.74 -1.84 -12.94
N TYR A 236 -13.07 -1.80 -11.80
CA TYR A 236 -12.54 -2.97 -11.12
C TYR A 236 -13.37 -3.31 -9.89
N GLN A 237 -13.73 -4.58 -9.73
CA GLN A 237 -14.34 -5.08 -8.51
C GLN A 237 -13.26 -5.62 -7.58
N ILE A 238 -13.22 -5.10 -6.35
CA ILE A 238 -12.30 -5.58 -5.32
C ILE A 238 -13.11 -6.33 -4.28
N ASP A 239 -12.86 -7.64 -4.17
CA ASP A 239 -13.45 -8.54 -3.19
C ASP A 239 -12.45 -8.81 -2.06
N LEU A 240 -12.91 -8.69 -0.82
CA LEU A 240 -12.11 -8.89 0.38
C LEU A 240 -12.65 -10.06 1.19
N THR A 241 -11.75 -10.91 1.69
CA THR A 241 -12.09 -11.93 2.68
C THR A 241 -11.07 -11.97 3.82
N SER A 242 -11.46 -12.54 4.96
CA SER A 242 -10.61 -12.68 6.14
C SER A 242 -11.01 -13.93 6.92
N GLN A 243 -10.02 -14.68 7.43
CA GLN A 243 -10.24 -15.83 8.31
C GLN A 243 -10.43 -15.43 9.79
N ILE A 244 -10.30 -14.14 10.10
CA ILE A 244 -10.50 -13.61 11.45
C ILE A 244 -11.43 -12.40 11.41
N ALA A 245 -12.22 -12.25 12.47
CA ALA A 245 -13.03 -11.08 12.75
C ALA A 245 -12.13 -9.89 13.08
N GLN A 246 -12.15 -8.84 12.26
CA GLN A 246 -11.32 -7.65 12.47
C GLN A 246 -11.92 -6.39 11.81
N LYS A 247 -11.38 -5.23 12.22
CA LYS A 247 -11.46 -4.01 11.42
C LYS A 247 -10.38 -4.04 10.36
N TYR A 248 -10.65 -3.45 9.20
CA TYR A 248 -9.64 -3.27 8.17
C TYR A 248 -9.61 -1.84 7.67
N LYS A 249 -8.43 -1.47 7.15
CA LYS A 249 -8.16 -0.26 6.39
C LYS A 249 -7.40 -0.68 5.14
N ILE A 250 -7.85 -0.25 3.97
CA ILE A 250 -7.13 -0.36 2.71
C ILE A 250 -6.76 1.05 2.28
N ALA A 251 -5.46 1.31 2.11
CA ALA A 251 -4.98 2.44 1.36
C ALA A 251 -4.87 2.02 -0.11
N ALA A 252 -5.59 2.71 -0.99
CA ALA A 252 -5.60 2.49 -2.42
C ALA A 252 -4.92 3.66 -3.12
N TYR A 253 -3.91 3.36 -3.91
CA TYR A 253 -3.12 4.32 -4.67
C TYR A 253 -3.37 4.05 -6.15
N PHE A 254 -3.98 5.02 -6.83
CA PHE A 254 -4.29 4.96 -8.25
C PHE A 254 -3.32 5.87 -9.01
N TYR A 255 -2.44 5.28 -9.80
CA TYR A 255 -1.46 5.98 -10.62
C TYR A 255 -1.98 6.08 -12.04
N ASP A 256 -1.99 7.29 -12.61
CA ASP A 256 -2.22 7.46 -14.04
C ASP A 256 -0.96 7.12 -14.85
N LYS A 257 -1.06 7.17 -16.18
CA LYS A 257 0.05 6.88 -17.11
C LYS A 257 1.29 7.74 -16.88
N ASP A 258 1.15 8.91 -16.26
CA ASP A 258 2.22 9.86 -15.97
C ASP A 258 2.81 9.66 -14.56
N GLY A 259 2.24 8.74 -13.78
CA GLY A 259 2.62 8.42 -12.41
C GLY A 259 2.00 9.36 -11.36
N ASN A 260 1.08 10.26 -11.74
CA ASN A 260 0.38 11.08 -10.74
C ASN A 260 -0.54 10.17 -9.94
N VAL A 261 -0.61 10.39 -8.63
CA VAL A 261 -1.31 9.50 -7.71
C VAL A 261 -2.57 10.15 -7.14
N ASN A 262 -3.62 9.35 -7.00
CA ASN A 262 -4.76 9.65 -6.15
C ASN A 262 -4.84 8.57 -5.05
N VAL A 263 -4.82 9.01 -3.80
CA VAL A 263 -4.82 8.12 -2.63
C VAL A 263 -6.19 8.15 -1.97
N LEU A 264 -6.85 7.00 -1.96
CA LEU A 264 -8.15 6.82 -1.31
C LEU A 264 -8.03 5.78 -0.20
N GLU A 265 -8.81 5.96 0.86
CA GLU A 265 -8.87 4.99 1.95
C GLU A 265 -10.24 4.34 2.01
N GLN A 266 -10.27 3.01 2.17
CA GLN A 266 -11.47 2.25 2.46
C GLN A 266 -11.36 1.60 3.83
N ASN A 267 -12.40 1.73 4.65
CA ASN A 267 -12.47 1.11 5.96
C ASN A 267 -13.70 0.21 6.05
N GLY A 268 -13.62 -0.83 6.88
CA GLY A 268 -14.74 -1.73 7.09
C GLY A 268 -14.53 -2.73 8.22
N LEU A 269 -15.53 -3.59 8.39
CA LEU A 269 -15.47 -4.76 9.26
C LEU A 269 -15.43 -6.00 8.38
N ILE A 270 -14.68 -7.03 8.75
CA ILE A 270 -14.58 -8.26 7.97
C ILE A 270 -14.41 -9.45 8.91
N GLY A 271 -14.79 -10.63 8.46
CA GLY A 271 -14.69 -11.85 9.26
C GLY A 271 -14.96 -13.13 8.46
N PRO A 272 -14.84 -14.32 9.07
CA PRO A 272 -14.98 -15.60 8.39
C PRO A 272 -16.31 -15.77 7.64
N SER A 273 -17.38 -15.17 8.14
CA SER A 273 -18.73 -15.22 7.57
C SER A 273 -19.13 -13.93 6.85
N LYS A 274 -18.21 -12.97 6.71
CA LYS A 274 -18.46 -11.67 6.11
C LYS A 274 -17.32 -11.27 5.17
N ALA A 275 -17.58 -11.37 3.88
CA ALA A 275 -16.79 -10.70 2.85
C ALA A 275 -17.21 -9.22 2.73
N ASP A 276 -16.34 -8.40 2.16
CA ASP A 276 -16.66 -7.02 1.77
C ASP A 276 -16.26 -6.82 0.31
N SER A 277 -16.87 -5.84 -0.37
CA SER A 277 -16.60 -5.57 -1.78
C SER A 277 -16.81 -4.10 -2.12
N PHE A 278 -15.96 -3.58 -2.99
CA PHE A 278 -16.05 -2.21 -3.48
C PHE A 278 -15.64 -2.12 -4.95
N ILE A 279 -16.17 -1.12 -5.63
CA ILE A 279 -15.83 -0.83 -7.02
C ILE A 279 -14.80 0.30 -7.04
N VAL A 280 -13.77 0.11 -7.86
CA VAL A 280 -12.85 1.15 -8.26
C VAL A 280 -13.19 1.56 -9.68
N ASN A 281 -13.57 2.81 -9.89
CA ASN A 281 -13.59 3.42 -11.21
C ASN A 281 -12.18 3.94 -11.43
N PHE A 282 -11.38 3.25 -12.24
CA PHE A 282 -10.00 3.64 -12.49
C PHE A 282 -9.91 4.45 -13.79
N ASP A 283 -9.14 5.53 -13.77
CA ASP A 283 -8.88 6.38 -14.93
C ASP A 283 -7.37 6.48 -15.16
N LYS A 284 -6.92 5.83 -16.24
CA LYS A 284 -5.52 5.74 -16.66
C LYS A 284 -4.96 7.08 -17.10
N LEU A 285 -5.82 8.02 -17.51
CA LEU A 285 -5.42 9.31 -18.07
C LEU A 285 -5.40 10.41 -17.03
N ASN A 286 -6.12 10.25 -15.91
CA ASN A 286 -6.16 11.23 -14.83
C ASN A 286 -6.47 10.54 -13.49
N SER A 287 -5.49 10.41 -12.61
CA SER A 287 -5.71 9.72 -11.33
C SER A 287 -6.76 10.40 -10.44
N ASN A 288 -6.94 11.73 -10.54
CA ASN A 288 -7.90 12.47 -9.71
C ASN A 288 -9.37 12.13 -10.00
N THR A 289 -9.67 11.56 -11.16
CA THR A 289 -11.03 11.09 -11.49
C THR A 289 -11.27 9.66 -11.02
N SER A 290 -10.21 8.93 -10.63
CA SER A 290 -10.34 7.60 -10.05
C SER A 290 -11.09 7.65 -8.72
N LYS A 291 -12.01 6.71 -8.50
CA LYS A 291 -12.88 6.68 -7.32
C LYS A 291 -13.04 5.27 -6.78
N ASN A 292 -13.08 5.16 -5.46
CA ASN A 292 -13.54 3.98 -4.74
C ASN A 292 -14.99 4.23 -4.29
N THR A 293 -15.87 3.26 -4.54
CA THR A 293 -17.21 3.22 -3.96
C THR A 293 -17.47 1.86 -3.31
N LYS A 294 -17.62 1.84 -1.98
CA LYS A 294 -18.09 0.64 -1.26
C LYS A 294 -19.53 0.31 -1.65
N ILE A 295 -19.78 -0.94 -2.04
CA ILE A 295 -21.13 -1.43 -2.32
C ILE A 295 -21.79 -1.86 -1.02
N VAL A 296 -22.91 -1.22 -0.66
CA VAL A 296 -23.67 -1.58 0.54
C VAL A 296 -25.03 -2.14 0.17
N THR A 297 -25.26 -3.39 0.56
CA THR A 297 -26.57 -4.05 0.49
C THR A 297 -27.21 -4.12 1.87
N PHE A 298 -28.52 -4.42 1.93
CA PHE A 298 -29.18 -4.71 3.21
C PHE A 298 -28.47 -5.82 3.99
N GLN A 299 -27.98 -6.85 3.29
CA GLN A 299 -27.26 -7.95 3.93
C GLN A 299 -25.88 -7.49 4.44
N ASN A 300 -25.17 -6.65 3.69
CA ASN A 300 -23.90 -6.08 4.12
C ASN A 300 -24.11 -5.30 5.42
N LEU A 301 -25.07 -4.37 5.48
CA LEU A 301 -25.35 -3.61 6.70
C LEU A 301 -25.74 -4.49 7.90
N ILE A 302 -26.52 -5.57 7.69
CA ILE A 302 -26.82 -6.54 8.75
C ILE A 302 -25.53 -7.22 9.24
N ASN A 303 -24.65 -7.61 8.32
CA ASN A 303 -23.39 -8.24 8.63
C ASN A 303 -22.45 -7.27 9.37
N ASP A 304 -22.37 -6.00 8.97
CA ASP A 304 -21.60 -4.95 9.66
C ASP A 304 -22.07 -4.77 11.11
N VAL A 305 -23.39 -4.72 11.35
CA VAL A 305 -23.93 -4.62 12.72
C VAL A 305 -23.63 -5.89 13.54
N SER A 306 -23.75 -7.06 12.92
CA SER A 306 -23.44 -8.34 13.57
C SER A 306 -21.95 -8.46 13.91
N GLU A 307 -21.07 -8.04 13.01
CA GLU A 307 -19.63 -8.06 13.19
C GLU A 307 -19.20 -7.04 14.25
N ALA A 308 -19.79 -5.84 14.25
CA ALA A 308 -19.59 -4.87 15.31
C ALA A 308 -19.99 -5.42 16.68
N LYS A 309 -21.07 -6.22 16.76
CA LYS A 309 -21.50 -6.89 18.00
C LYS A 309 -20.48 -7.94 18.44
N THR A 310 -20.06 -8.83 17.53
CA THR A 310 -19.08 -9.89 17.78
C THR A 310 -17.77 -9.31 18.32
N GLN A 311 -17.30 -8.22 17.72
CA GLN A 311 -16.08 -7.50 18.14
C GLN A 311 -16.29 -6.58 19.36
N LYS A 312 -17.47 -6.62 20.00
CA LYS A 312 -17.82 -5.77 21.16
C LYS A 312 -17.66 -4.27 20.90
N LEU A 313 -17.84 -3.86 19.64
CA LEU A 313 -17.78 -2.47 19.20
C LEU A 313 -19.13 -1.76 19.35
N ILE A 314 -20.21 -2.50 19.56
CA ILE A 314 -21.56 -1.99 19.80
C ILE A 314 -22.26 -2.88 20.83
N SER A 315 -23.13 -2.28 21.63
CA SER A 315 -23.96 -2.99 22.61
C SER A 315 -24.84 -4.06 21.95
N PRO A 316 -24.97 -5.28 22.54
CA PRO A 316 -25.83 -6.34 22.03
C PRO A 316 -27.29 -5.93 21.83
N TRP A 317 -27.91 -5.17 22.75
CA TRP A 317 -29.31 -4.79 22.58
C TRP A 317 -29.48 -3.80 21.43
N ILE A 318 -28.57 -2.82 21.29
CA ILE A 318 -28.59 -1.86 20.20
C ILE A 318 -28.44 -2.60 18.88
N SER A 319 -27.45 -3.50 18.77
CA SER A 319 -27.22 -4.26 17.54
C SER A 319 -28.44 -5.07 17.10
N ASN A 320 -29.14 -5.72 18.04
CA ASN A 320 -30.36 -6.46 17.74
C ASN A 320 -31.48 -5.54 17.22
N ASN A 321 -31.64 -4.35 17.81
CA ASN A 321 -32.62 -3.35 17.36
C ASN A 321 -32.29 -2.85 15.94
N LEU A 322 -31.02 -2.50 15.70
CA LEU A 322 -30.53 -2.05 14.40
C LEU A 322 -30.73 -3.13 13.31
N ILE A 323 -30.40 -4.39 13.60
CA ILE A 323 -30.63 -5.51 12.66
C ILE A 323 -32.13 -5.65 12.35
N PHE A 324 -33.01 -5.49 13.34
CA PHE A 324 -34.45 -5.55 13.14
C PHE A 324 -34.94 -4.44 12.19
N LEU A 325 -34.47 -3.21 12.36
CA LEU A 325 -34.78 -2.09 11.47
C LEU A 325 -34.33 -2.38 10.02
N VAL A 326 -33.12 -2.90 9.82
CA VAL A 326 -32.61 -3.20 8.47
C VAL A 326 -33.41 -4.34 7.82
N LYS A 327 -33.77 -5.38 8.58
CA LYS A 327 -34.65 -6.46 8.08
C LYS A 327 -36.03 -5.94 7.67
N ASN A 328 -36.62 -5.04 8.46
CA ASN A 328 -37.90 -4.42 8.13
C ASN A 328 -37.78 -3.50 6.91
N ALA A 329 -36.70 -2.71 6.82
CA ALA A 329 -36.41 -1.88 5.67
C ALA A 329 -36.33 -2.71 4.39
N LYS A 330 -35.58 -3.84 4.42
CA LYS A 330 -35.50 -4.78 3.30
C LYS A 330 -36.89 -5.33 2.92
N LYS A 331 -37.65 -5.84 3.89
CA LYS A 331 -39.01 -6.37 3.67
C LYS A 331 -39.95 -5.32 3.05
N ASN A 332 -39.82 -4.06 3.44
CA ASN A 332 -40.61 -2.96 2.88
C ASN A 332 -40.16 -2.61 1.46
N TYR A 333 -38.86 -2.58 1.22
CA TYR A 333 -38.27 -2.37 -0.09
C TYR A 333 -38.72 -3.44 -1.10
N ASP A 334 -38.61 -4.72 -0.74
CA ASP A 334 -39.02 -5.86 -1.56
C ASP A 334 -40.53 -5.83 -1.92
N LYS A 335 -41.35 -5.14 -1.12
CA LYS A 335 -42.79 -4.92 -1.35
C LYS A 335 -43.09 -3.64 -2.15
N GLY A 336 -42.08 -2.96 -2.70
CA GLY A 336 -42.23 -1.68 -3.41
C GLY A 336 -42.48 -0.47 -2.50
N ARG A 337 -42.43 -0.63 -1.17
CA ARG A 337 -42.75 0.43 -0.20
C ARG A 337 -41.50 1.25 0.17
N ARG A 338 -40.87 1.87 -0.85
CA ARG A 338 -39.57 2.56 -0.72
C ARG A 338 -39.54 3.64 0.36
N LYS A 339 -40.57 4.49 0.45
CA LYS A 339 -40.65 5.54 1.49
C LYS A 339 -40.59 4.98 2.91
N ILE A 340 -41.23 3.84 3.15
CA ILE A 340 -41.21 3.18 4.46
C ILE A 340 -39.82 2.57 4.72
N ALA A 341 -39.21 1.94 3.72
CA ALA A 341 -37.84 1.42 3.85
C ALA A 341 -36.83 2.52 4.20
N VAL A 342 -36.91 3.67 3.53
CA VAL A 342 -36.05 4.84 3.82
C VAL A 342 -36.32 5.41 5.22
N MET A 343 -37.56 5.40 5.70
CA MET A 343 -37.90 5.82 7.06
C MET A 343 -37.29 4.90 8.13
N GLU A 344 -37.34 3.58 7.94
CA GLU A 344 -36.69 2.60 8.83
C GLU A 344 -35.16 2.81 8.89
N LEU A 345 -34.53 3.07 7.74
CA LEU A 345 -33.09 3.41 7.69
C LEU A 345 -32.78 4.77 8.31
N ARG A 346 -33.71 5.74 8.28
CA ARG A 346 -33.56 7.02 8.98
C ARG A 346 -33.59 6.81 10.50
N ILE A 347 -34.51 5.97 11.00
CA ILE A 347 -34.56 5.61 12.42
C ILE A 347 -33.25 4.92 12.85
N PHE A 348 -32.72 4.01 12.02
CA PHE A 348 -31.40 3.42 12.25
C PHE A 348 -30.32 4.51 12.42
N GLU A 349 -30.26 5.46 11.47
CA GLU A 349 -29.29 6.55 11.50
C GLU A 349 -29.43 7.41 12.77
N ASP A 350 -30.66 7.74 13.16
CA ASP A 350 -30.94 8.57 14.34
C ASP A 350 -30.50 7.86 15.64
N ILE A 351 -30.74 6.55 15.75
CA ILE A 351 -30.27 5.73 16.88
C ILE A 351 -28.75 5.82 16.98
N ILE A 352 -28.00 5.49 15.92
CA ILE A 352 -26.53 5.48 16.00
C ILE A 352 -25.95 6.88 16.27
N ARG A 353 -26.60 7.94 15.79
CA ARG A 353 -26.22 9.33 16.09
C ARG A 353 -26.42 9.68 17.56
N SER A 354 -27.55 9.27 18.14
CA SER A 354 -27.86 9.53 19.55
C SER A 354 -26.85 8.89 20.51
N ILE A 355 -26.29 7.74 20.13
CA ILE A 355 -25.36 6.98 20.99
C ILE A 355 -23.88 7.21 20.68
N ARG A 356 -23.52 8.03 19.68
CA ARG A 356 -22.13 8.21 19.19
C ARG A 356 -21.12 8.48 20.31
N LYS A 357 -21.46 9.36 21.25
CA LYS A 357 -20.57 9.77 22.35
C LYS A 357 -20.70 8.92 23.62
N SER A 358 -21.49 7.84 23.56
CA SER A 358 -21.68 6.91 24.67
C SER A 358 -20.70 5.73 24.60
N SER A 359 -20.63 4.94 25.65
CA SER A 359 -19.90 3.66 25.65
C SER A 359 -20.58 2.57 24.81
N LEU A 360 -21.79 2.82 24.30
CA LEU A 360 -22.63 1.83 23.62
C LEU A 360 -22.20 1.56 22.17
N ILE A 361 -21.40 2.44 21.58
CA ILE A 361 -20.80 2.26 20.26
C ILE A 361 -19.40 2.87 20.23
N LYS A 362 -18.44 2.16 19.65
CA LYS A 362 -17.09 2.68 19.42
C LYS A 362 -17.06 3.51 18.15
N GLU A 363 -16.32 4.62 18.15
CA GLU A 363 -16.28 5.59 17.04
C GLU A 363 -16.04 4.94 15.67
N GLY A 364 -15.12 3.97 15.57
CA GLY A 364 -14.87 3.27 14.30
C GLY A 364 -16.08 2.50 13.77
N ALA A 365 -16.84 1.83 14.65
CA ALA A 365 -18.08 1.15 14.24
C ALA A 365 -19.18 2.16 13.90
N TYR A 366 -19.26 3.28 14.62
CA TYR A 366 -20.18 4.37 14.30
C TYR A 366 -19.96 4.89 12.87
N GLN A 367 -18.71 5.18 12.48
CA GLN A 367 -18.41 5.71 11.15
C GLN A 367 -18.77 4.74 10.03
N ILE A 368 -18.45 3.45 10.19
CA ILE A 368 -18.76 2.39 9.23
C ILE A 368 -20.28 2.25 9.06
N LEU A 369 -21.01 2.10 10.17
CA LEU A 369 -22.47 1.92 10.13
C LEU A 369 -23.19 3.17 9.61
N LEU A 370 -22.67 4.37 9.91
CA LEU A 370 -23.21 5.63 9.40
C LEU A 370 -23.02 5.76 7.89
N TYR A 371 -21.85 5.38 7.36
CA TYR A 371 -21.63 5.34 5.91
C TYR A 371 -22.62 4.38 5.26
N ASP A 372 -22.70 3.15 5.76
CA ASP A 372 -23.51 2.09 5.17
C ASP A 372 -25.01 2.42 5.13
N VAL A 373 -25.56 2.95 6.23
CA VAL A 373 -26.98 3.34 6.27
C VAL A 373 -27.26 4.53 5.35
N LYS A 374 -26.34 5.50 5.26
CA LYS A 374 -26.48 6.64 4.34
C LYS A 374 -26.43 6.20 2.89
N TYR A 375 -25.47 5.34 2.53
CA TYR A 375 -25.36 4.77 1.20
C TYR A 375 -26.66 4.07 0.82
N LEU A 376 -27.17 3.15 1.66
CA LEU A 376 -28.41 2.46 1.35
C LEU A 376 -29.56 3.44 1.13
N LYS A 377 -29.76 4.40 2.02
CA LYS A 377 -30.85 5.39 1.90
C LYS A 377 -30.88 6.13 0.55
N THR A 378 -29.72 6.42 -0.04
CA THR A 378 -29.63 7.16 -1.31
C THR A 378 -29.69 6.26 -2.54
N HIS A 379 -29.58 4.94 -2.38
CA HIS A 379 -29.50 3.97 -3.47
C HIS A 379 -30.65 2.92 -3.46
N LEU A 380 -31.73 3.16 -2.70
CA LEU A 380 -32.99 2.37 -2.73
C LEU A 380 -33.97 2.81 -3.83
#